data_AF-A0A1V4VF85-F1
#
_entry.id   AF-A0A1V4VF85-F1
#
_cell.length_a   1.000
_cell.length_b   1.000
_cell.length_c   1.000
_cell.angle_alpha   90.00
_cell.angle_beta   90.00
_cell.angle_gamma   90.00
#
_symmetry.space_group_name_H-M   'P 1'
#
loop_
_entity.id
_entity.type
_entity.pdbx_description
1 polymer ?
#
loop_
_entity_poly.entity_id
_entity_poly.type
_entity_poly.pdbx_seq_one_letter_code
_entity_poly.pdbx_strand_id
1 'polypeptide(L)'
;MPPEMLLSWTAEDLATLHDIQYWTDILNATDGVEIISVSEMEGFDECWNEWLSCDNEYAVGDRKSMSAGAGKYMNFIAMILRRGKI
;
A
#
# COMPACT_ATOMS: atom_id res chain seq x y z
N MET A 1 -7.53 13.42 6.67
CA MET A 1 -6.81 12.14 6.87
C MET A 1 -6.81 11.77 8.34
N PRO A 2 -6.78 10.47 8.68
CA PRO A 2 -6.77 10.03 10.08
C PRO A 2 -5.55 10.59 10.84
N PRO A 3 -5.72 11.15 12.05
CA PRO A 3 -4.61 11.73 12.82
C PRO A 3 -3.47 10.75 13.09
N GLU A 4 -3.78 9.47 13.30
CA GLU A 4 -2.80 8.42 13.57
C GLU A 4 -1.83 8.18 12.40
N MET A 5 -2.24 8.41 11.15
CA MET A 5 -1.37 8.26 9.96
C MET A 5 -0.32 9.38 9.88
N LEU A 6 -0.65 10.57 10.40
CA LEU A 6 0.19 11.76 10.31
C LEU A 6 1.33 11.78 11.35
N LEU A 7 1.47 10.73 12.16
CA LEU A 7 2.53 10.61 13.15
C LEU A 7 3.87 10.15 12.56
N SER A 8 3.83 9.52 11.38
CA SER A 8 4.99 9.00 10.65
C SER A 8 5.03 9.50 9.20
N TRP A 9 3.88 9.62 8.54
CA TRP A 9 3.81 9.96 7.13
C TRP A 9 3.29 11.38 6.92
N THR A 10 3.91 12.10 5.98
CA THR A 10 3.44 13.43 5.59
C THR A 10 2.17 13.33 4.74
N ALA A 11 1.52 14.47 4.52
CA ALA A 11 0.37 14.51 3.62
C ALA A 11 0.72 14.11 2.18
N GLU A 12 1.96 14.39 1.76
CA GLU A 12 2.47 14.02 0.44
C GLU A 12 2.73 12.51 0.34
N ASP A 13 3.33 11.90 1.36
CA ASP A 13 3.55 10.44 1.40
C ASP A 13 2.22 9.69 1.30
N LEU A 14 1.23 10.10 2.10
CA LEU A 14 -0.10 9.48 2.12
C LEU A 14 -0.87 9.70 0.82
N ALA A 15 -0.56 10.75 0.05
CA ALA A 15 -1.14 10.96 -1.27
C ALA A 15 -0.66 9.96 -2.32
N THR A 16 0.32 9.10 -1.99
CA THR A 16 0.79 8.02 -2.86
C THR A 16 0.18 6.65 -2.51
N LEU A 17 -0.52 6.55 -1.37
CA LEU A 17 -1.12 5.31 -0.89
C LEU A 17 -2.58 5.23 -1.35
N HIS A 18 -2.89 4.21 -2.13
CA HIS A 18 -4.21 4.05 -2.73
C HIS A 18 -4.70 2.61 -2.71
N ASP A 19 -6.02 2.47 -2.72
CA ASP A 19 -6.72 1.19 -2.68
C ASP A 19 -6.77 0.50 -4.06
N ILE A 20 -7.34 -0.71 -4.07
CA ILE A 20 -7.52 -1.52 -5.27
C ILE A 20 -8.32 -0.80 -6.34
N GLN A 21 -9.34 -0.02 -5.96
CA GLN A 21 -10.20 0.67 -6.91
C GLN A 21 -9.40 1.70 -7.70
N TYR A 22 -8.66 2.55 -7.00
CA TYR A 22 -7.81 3.56 -7.63
C TYR A 22 -6.80 2.93 -8.59
N TRP A 23 -6.07 1.89 -8.16
CA TRP A 23 -5.08 1.24 -9.02
C TRP A 23 -5.72 0.55 -10.23
N THR A 24 -6.89 -0.06 -10.04
CA THR A 24 -7.66 -0.67 -11.14
C THR A 24 -8.08 0.38 -12.17
N ASP A 25 -8.51 1.57 -11.74
CA ASP A 25 -8.89 2.65 -12.65
C ASP A 25 -7.69 3.19 -13.45
N ILE A 26 -6.53 3.35 -12.81
CA ILE A 26 -5.28 3.73 -13.49
C ILE A 26 -4.89 2.69 -14.55
N LEU A 27 -4.96 1.40 -14.20
CA LEU A 27 -4.61 0.31 -15.10
C LEU A 27 -5.56 0.21 -16.29
N ASN A 28 -6.87 0.39 -16.07
CA ASN A 28 -7.87 0.40 -17.14
C ASN A 28 -7.71 1.59 -18.11
N ALA A 29 -7.18 2.72 -17.63
CA ALA A 29 -6.89 3.89 -18.46
C ALA A 29 -5.56 3.77 -19.23
N THR A 30 -4.79 2.70 -19.02
CA THR A 30 -3.46 2.53 -19.61
C THR A 30 -3.50 1.62 -20.84
N ASP A 31 -3.12 2.16 -22.00
CA ASP A 31 -3.06 1.41 -23.25
C ASP A 31 -2.07 0.24 -23.19
N GLY A 32 -2.47 -0.90 -23.77
CA GLY A 32 -1.61 -2.09 -23.84
C GLY A 32 -1.39 -2.80 -22.50
N VAL A 33 -2.22 -2.52 -21.49
CA VAL A 33 -2.25 -3.26 -20.22
C VAL A 33 -3.53 -4.08 -20.14
N GLU A 34 -3.38 -5.34 -19.75
CA GLU A 34 -4.49 -6.21 -19.40
C GLU A 34 -4.36 -6.65 -17.95
N ILE A 35 -5.42 -6.43 -17.18
CA ILE A 35 -5.50 -6.86 -15.79
C ILE A 35 -5.84 -8.34 -15.74
N ILE A 36 -4.92 -9.16 -15.21
CA ILE A 36 -5.16 -10.59 -14.96
C ILE A 36 -5.72 -10.79 -13.54
N SER A 37 -5.18 -10.06 -12.56
CA SER A 37 -5.68 -10.05 -11.19
C SER A 37 -5.25 -8.76 -10.47
N VAL A 38 -6.12 -8.24 -9.60
CA VAL A 38 -5.79 -7.27 -8.55
C VAL A 38 -6.49 -7.74 -7.29
N SER A 39 -5.73 -7.95 -6.21
CA SER A 39 -6.28 -8.45 -4.96
C SER A 39 -5.50 -7.94 -3.76
N GLU A 40 -6.15 -7.93 -2.60
CA GLU A 40 -5.47 -7.81 -1.31
C GLU A 40 -4.60 -9.07 -1.10
N MET A 41 -3.40 -8.87 -0.57
CA MET A 41 -2.50 -9.96 -0.20
C MET A 41 -2.94 -10.57 1.12
N GLU A 42 -3.04 -11.89 1.19
CA GLU A 42 -3.15 -12.60 2.46
C GLU A 42 -1.84 -12.47 3.25
N GLY A 43 -1.94 -12.39 4.58
CA GLY A 43 -0.78 -12.31 5.47
C GLY A 43 -0.06 -10.96 5.50
N PHE A 44 -0.76 -9.87 5.14
CA PHE A 44 -0.17 -8.53 5.20
C PHE A 44 0.19 -8.11 6.63
N ASP A 45 -0.51 -8.63 7.64
CA ASP A 45 -0.22 -8.39 9.06
C ASP A 45 1.18 -8.92 9.43
N GLU A 46 1.53 -10.14 9.01
CA GLU A 46 2.85 -10.72 9.22
C GLU A 46 3.93 -9.90 8.51
N CYS A 47 3.69 -9.49 7.26
CA CYS A 47 4.64 -8.65 6.52
C CYS A 47 4.87 -7.29 7.21
N TRP A 48 3.82 -6.65 7.73
CA TRP A 48 3.97 -5.42 8.52
C TRP A 48 4.74 -5.66 9.81
N ASN A 49 4.47 -6.76 10.52
CA ASN A 49 5.18 -7.09 11.76
C ASN A 49 6.68 -7.34 11.51
N GLU A 50 7.02 -8.08 10.45
CA GLU A 50 8.40 -8.29 10.03
C GLU A 50 9.07 -6.97 9.65
N TRP A 51 8.42 -6.14 8.83
CA TRP A 51 8.91 -4.81 8.46
C TRP A 51 9.22 -3.95 9.69
N LEU A 52 8.26 -3.83 10.61
CA LEU A 52 8.40 -3.00 11.81
C LEU A 52 9.44 -3.53 12.80
N SER A 53 9.80 -4.82 12.72
CA SER A 53 10.86 -5.41 13.54
C SER A 53 12.27 -5.02 13.09
N CYS A 54 12.44 -4.58 11.83
CA CYS A 54 13.73 -4.18 11.29
C CYS A 54 14.23 -2.85 11.88
N ASP A 55 15.55 -2.70 11.98
CA ASP A 55 16.22 -1.44 12.35
C ASP A 55 16.43 -0.49 11.15
N ASN A 56 15.68 -0.71 10.07
CA ASN A 56 15.66 0.20 8.93
C ASN A 56 15.05 1.56 9.36
N GLU A 57 15.64 2.68 8.95
CA GLU A 57 15.21 4.02 9.38
C GLU A 57 13.74 4.32 9.05
N TYR A 58 13.23 3.82 7.92
CA TYR A 58 11.83 3.97 7.51
C TYR A 58 10.91 3.12 8.38
N ALA A 59 11.28 1.86 8.62
CA ALA A 59 10.52 0.97 9.51
C ALA A 59 10.42 1.55 10.93
N VAL A 60 11.52 2.09 11.47
CA VAL A 60 11.55 2.76 12.77
C VAL A 60 10.64 3.99 12.76
N GLY A 61 10.63 4.76 11.67
CA GLY A 61 9.74 5.91 11.47
C GLY A 61 8.25 5.53 11.49
N ASP A 62 7.88 4.44 10.82
CA ASP A 62 6.50 3.96 10.67
C ASP A 62 5.87 3.50 12.00
N ARG A 63 6.69 3.06 12.96
CA ARG A 63 6.22 2.53 14.26
C ARG A 63 5.28 3.46 15.01
N LYS A 64 5.46 4.79 14.91
CA LYS A 64 4.60 5.76 15.62
C LYS A 64 3.15 5.70 15.13
N SER A 65 2.95 5.73 13.81
CA SER A 65 1.62 5.64 13.21
C SER A 65 1.02 4.26 13.42
N MET A 66 1.82 3.20 13.20
CA MET A 66 1.35 1.82 13.35
C MET A 66 0.91 1.53 14.79
N SER A 67 1.67 1.97 15.79
CA SER A 67 1.31 1.82 17.21
C SER A 67 0.09 2.65 17.62
N ALA A 68 -0.21 3.74 16.90
CA ALA A 68 -1.40 4.55 17.09
C ALA A 68 -2.65 3.99 16.37
N GLY A 69 -2.54 2.82 15.73
CA GLY A 69 -3.66 2.13 15.09
C GLY A 69 -3.84 2.47 13.60
N ALA A 70 -2.83 3.06 12.95
CA ALA A 70 -2.84 3.30 11.52
C ALA A 70 -2.96 2.02 10.68
N GLY A 71 -2.49 0.88 11.22
CA GLY A 71 -2.51 -0.41 10.52
C GLY A 71 -3.89 -0.85 10.02
N LYS A 72 -4.99 -0.41 10.66
CA LYS A 72 -6.35 -0.73 10.21
C LYS A 72 -6.73 -0.15 8.84
N TYR A 73 -5.92 0.76 8.30
CA TYR A 73 -6.09 1.36 6.98
C TYR A 73 -5.11 0.79 5.94
N MET A 74 -4.21 -0.10 6.35
CA MET A 74 -3.07 -0.52 5.54
C MET A 74 -3.17 -2.01 5.21
N ASN A 75 -2.94 -2.32 3.95
CA ASN A 75 -2.76 -3.68 3.46
C ASN A 75 -1.66 -3.68 2.39
N PHE A 76 -1.45 -4.82 1.74
CA PHE A 76 -0.68 -4.89 0.50
C PHE A 76 -1.56 -5.38 -0.64
N ILE A 77 -1.34 -4.82 -1.81
CA ILE A 77 -2.09 -5.15 -3.03
C ILE A 77 -1.16 -5.89 -3.98
N ALA A 78 -1.56 -7.08 -4.41
CA ALA A 78 -0.92 -7.81 -5.48
C ALA A 78 -1.61 -7.52 -6.81
N MET A 79 -0.82 -7.27 -7.85
CA MET A 79 -1.30 -7.00 -9.20
C MET A 79 -0.57 -7.92 -10.19
N ILE A 80 -1.34 -8.69 -10.97
CA ILE A 80 -0.83 -9.49 -12.08
C ILE A 80 -1.35 -8.86 -13.36
N LEU A 81 -0.41 -8.41 -14.20
CA LEU A 81 -0.71 -7.72 -15.45
C LEU A 81 -0.11 -8.48 -16.62
N ARG A 82 -0.78 -8.42 -17.76
CA ARG A 82 -0.27 -8.91 -19.04
C ARG A 82 -0.12 -7.73 -19.99
N ARG A 83 0.98 -7.70 -20.73
CA ARG A 83 1.13 -6.76 -21.84
C ARG A 83 0.11 -7.11 -22.92
N GLY A 84 -0.86 -6.23 -23.15
CA GLY A 84 -1.83 -6.31 -24.22
C GLY A 84 -1.15 -6.24 -25.60
N LYS A 85 -1.85 -6.71 -26.63
CA LYS A 85 -1.42 -6.49 -28.01
C LYS A 85 -1.75 -5.05 -28.38
N ILE A 86 -0.71 -4.30 -28.76
CA ILE A 86 -0.82 -2.95 -29.34
C ILE A 86 -1.11 -3.11 -30.84
#